data_AF-A0A1D6I7A3-F1
#
_entry.id   AF-A0A1D6I7A3-F1
#
_cell.length_a   1.000
_cell.length_b   1.000
_cell.length_c   1.000
_cell.angle_alpha   90.00
_cell.angle_beta   90.00
_cell.angle_gamma   90.00
#
_symmetry.space_group_name_H-M   'P 1'
#
loop_
_entity.id
_entity.type
_entity.pdbx_description
1 polymer ?
#
loop_
_entity_poly.entity_id
_entity_poly.type
_entity_poly.pdbx_seq_one_letter_code
_entity_poly.pdbx_strand_id
1 'polypeptide(L)'
;MRFSCSTGDAMGMNMVSKGVQNVLDYLQADFPDMDVISISGNFCSDKKSAAVNWIDGRGKSVVCEAVIKEEVVKKVLKTNVQALVELNVIKNLAGSAVAGALGGFNAHASNIVAAIFIATGQDPAQNVESSQCITMLEAINDGKDLHISVTMPSIEVGTVGGGTQLASQSACLDLLGVKGANRESPGSNARLLATVVAGAVLAGELSLISAQAAGHLVKSHMKYNRSSKDMSKTLAEETDKPKKC
;
A
#
# COMPACT_ATOMS: atom_id res chain seq x y z
N MET A 1 7.27 -19.25 17.82
CA MET A 1 8.53 -18.57 17.44
C MET A 1 8.29 -17.71 16.20
N ARG A 2 8.84 -16.50 16.11
CA ARG A 2 8.74 -15.61 14.93
C ARG A 2 10.14 -15.35 14.39
N PHE A 3 10.51 -16.06 13.33
CA PHE A 3 11.83 -15.94 12.72
C PHE A 3 11.86 -14.75 11.74
N SER A 4 12.94 -13.98 11.79
CA SER A 4 13.18 -12.83 10.92
C SER A 4 14.55 -12.94 10.28
N CYS A 5 14.65 -12.75 8.97
CA CYS A 5 15.91 -12.76 8.25
C CYS A 5 15.84 -11.88 6.99
N SER A 6 17.00 -11.51 6.44
CA SER A 6 17.09 -10.88 5.12
C SER A 6 16.96 -11.93 4.02
N THR A 7 16.40 -11.53 2.87
CA THR A 7 16.10 -12.45 1.75
C THR A 7 16.65 -11.95 0.41
N GLY A 8 17.61 -11.02 0.47
CA GLY A 8 18.10 -10.30 -0.70
C GLY A 8 16.97 -9.59 -1.44
N ASP A 9 16.93 -9.76 -2.75
CA ASP A 9 15.94 -9.15 -3.63
C ASP A 9 14.66 -10.00 -3.82
N ALA A 10 14.59 -11.19 -3.22
CA ALA A 10 13.35 -11.95 -3.17
C ALA A 10 12.45 -11.43 -2.05
N MET A 11 11.12 -11.54 -2.24
CA MET A 11 10.17 -11.32 -1.14
C MET A 11 10.44 -12.29 0.02
N GLY A 12 10.77 -13.55 -0.32
CA GLY A 12 11.50 -14.43 0.59
C GLY A 12 10.70 -15.56 1.24
N MET A 13 9.37 -15.63 1.10
CA MET A 13 8.55 -16.64 1.78
C MET A 13 9.06 -18.08 1.70
N ASN A 14 9.43 -18.57 0.50
CA ASN A 14 9.96 -19.93 0.34
C ASN A 14 11.35 -20.10 0.96
N MET A 15 12.21 -19.07 0.85
CA MET A 15 13.55 -19.07 1.42
C MET A 15 13.50 -19.12 2.95
N VAL A 16 12.65 -18.29 3.55
CA VAL A 16 12.44 -18.27 5.01
C VAL A 16 11.87 -19.59 5.50
N SER A 17 10.86 -20.14 4.82
CA SER A 17 10.24 -21.40 5.23
C SER A 17 11.24 -22.56 5.23
N LYS A 18 12.12 -22.64 4.22
CA LYS A 18 13.20 -23.62 4.17
C LYS A 18 14.21 -23.43 5.30
N GLY A 19 14.61 -22.18 5.57
CA GLY A 19 15.52 -21.88 6.68
C GLY A 19 14.93 -22.25 8.04
N VAL A 20 13.65 -21.95 8.25
CA VAL A 20 12.92 -22.30 9.47
C VAL A 20 12.83 -23.82 9.64
N GLN A 21 12.54 -24.58 8.58
CA GLN A 21 12.52 -26.04 8.68
C GLN A 21 13.85 -26.59 9.20
N ASN A 22 14.98 -26.15 8.65
CA ASN A 22 16.30 -26.59 9.11
C ASN A 22 16.57 -26.22 10.59
N VAL A 23 16.09 -25.06 11.03
CA VAL A 23 16.22 -24.64 12.44
C VAL A 23 15.34 -25.50 13.34
N LEU A 24 14.12 -25.85 12.90
CA LEU A 24 13.23 -26.73 13.66
C LEU A 24 13.80 -28.14 13.77
N ASP A 25 14.34 -28.70 12.68
CA ASP A 25 15.00 -30.01 12.68
C ASP A 25 16.19 -30.03 13.65
N TYR A 26 16.98 -28.95 13.68
CA TYR A 26 18.08 -28.79 14.63
C TYR A 26 17.58 -28.74 16.07
N LEU A 27 16.53 -27.96 16.35
CA LEU A 27 15.94 -27.86 17.68
C LEU A 27 15.32 -29.18 18.15
N GLN A 28 14.72 -29.98 17.25
CA GLN A 28 14.20 -31.31 17.61
C GLN A 28 15.30 -32.29 18.02
N ALA A 29 16.53 -32.11 17.54
CA ALA A 29 17.66 -32.92 17.99
C ALA A 29 18.05 -32.61 19.45
N ASP A 30 17.98 -31.34 19.85
CA ASP A 30 18.29 -30.88 21.22
C ASP A 30 17.10 -31.05 22.19
N PHE A 31 15.87 -30.99 21.68
CA PHE A 31 14.62 -31.15 22.42
C PHE A 31 13.76 -32.27 21.79
N PRO A 32 14.07 -33.56 22.07
CA PRO A 32 13.39 -34.69 21.42
C PRO A 32 11.90 -34.83 21.77
N ASP A 33 11.43 -34.15 22.81
CA ASP A 33 10.03 -34.06 23.23
C ASP A 33 9.27 -32.90 22.55
N MET A 34 9.94 -32.08 21.73
CA MET A 34 9.31 -31.01 20.96
C MET A 34 8.55 -31.56 19.74
N ASP A 35 7.24 -31.34 19.72
CA ASP A 35 6.37 -31.63 18.58
C ASP A 35 6.12 -30.38 17.72
N VAL A 36 6.50 -30.46 16.43
CA VAL A 36 6.31 -29.38 15.45
C VAL A 36 4.98 -29.60 14.75
N ILE A 37 3.93 -28.93 15.24
CA ILE A 37 2.58 -29.03 14.67
C ILE A 37 2.52 -28.42 13.25
N SER A 38 3.16 -27.25 13.05
CA SER A 38 3.20 -26.55 11.77
C SER A 38 4.32 -25.51 11.74
N ILE A 39 4.96 -25.34 10.57
CA ILE A 39 5.93 -24.28 10.31
C ILE A 39 5.26 -22.89 10.39
N SER A 40 3.98 -22.80 10.04
CA SER A 40 3.20 -21.56 10.07
C SER A 40 2.08 -21.67 11.08
N GLY A 41 2.34 -21.17 12.29
CA GLY A 41 1.35 -21.01 13.36
C GLY A 41 0.56 -19.70 13.26
N ASN A 42 0.44 -19.11 12.07
CA ASN A 42 -0.14 -17.78 11.83
C ASN A 42 0.50 -16.59 12.56
N PHE A 43 1.59 -16.78 13.31
CA PHE A 43 2.32 -15.69 13.98
C PHE A 43 3.33 -14.96 13.06
N CYS A 44 3.28 -15.22 11.74
CA CYS A 44 4.11 -14.53 10.76
C CYS A 44 3.76 -13.03 10.63
N SER A 45 2.53 -12.56 10.34
CA SER A 45 1.32 -13.22 9.83
C SER A 45 1.20 -13.00 8.31
N ASP A 46 0.92 -14.03 7.51
CA ASP A 46 0.88 -13.90 6.03
C ASP A 46 -0.52 -13.88 5.45
N LYS A 47 -0.89 -12.86 4.66
CA LYS A 47 -2.20 -12.70 4.01
C LYS A 47 -3.37 -12.58 4.99
N LYS A 48 -3.10 -12.07 6.20
CA LYS A 48 -4.06 -11.80 7.27
C LYS A 48 -3.71 -10.50 7.97
N SER A 49 -4.74 -9.70 8.27
CA SER A 49 -4.57 -8.51 9.10
C SER A 49 -4.16 -8.91 10.52
N ALA A 50 -2.98 -8.44 10.95
CA ALA A 50 -2.41 -8.80 12.24
C ALA A 50 -1.60 -7.64 12.85
N ALA A 51 -1.74 -7.44 14.16
CA ALA A 51 -1.10 -6.35 14.87
C ALA A 51 0.42 -6.52 14.94
N VAL A 52 0.90 -7.77 14.95
CA VAL A 52 2.33 -8.07 14.97
C VAL A 52 3.05 -7.52 13.73
N ASN A 53 2.41 -7.51 12.55
CA ASN A 53 3.00 -6.91 11.35
C ASN A 53 3.02 -5.38 11.41
N TRP A 54 2.02 -4.78 12.07
CA TRP A 54 1.95 -3.34 12.27
C TRP A 54 3.01 -2.84 13.25
N ILE A 55 3.20 -3.55 14.36
CA ILE A 55 4.06 -3.14 15.48
C ILE A 55 5.52 -3.51 15.21
N ASP A 56 5.78 -4.76 14.84
CA ASP A 56 7.14 -5.28 14.69
C ASP A 56 7.63 -5.23 13.23
N GLY A 57 6.76 -4.87 12.29
CA GLY A 57 7.04 -4.89 10.86
C GLY A 57 7.01 -6.29 10.22
N ARG A 58 7.02 -6.31 8.88
CA ARG A 58 7.20 -7.51 8.05
C ARG A 58 7.67 -7.12 6.64
N GLY A 59 8.69 -7.77 6.10
CA GLY A 59 9.23 -7.37 4.80
C GLY A 59 10.04 -6.08 4.90
N LYS A 60 9.54 -4.95 4.38
CA LYS A 60 10.22 -3.66 4.39
C LYS A 60 9.36 -2.61 5.10
N SER A 61 9.90 -2.00 6.15
CA SER A 61 9.31 -0.83 6.81
C SER A 61 9.83 0.43 6.12
N VAL A 62 8.92 1.26 5.61
CA VAL A 62 9.27 2.45 4.82
C VAL A 62 8.51 3.67 5.33
N VAL A 63 9.22 4.80 5.42
CA VAL A 63 8.64 6.12 5.63
C VAL A 63 8.93 6.96 4.38
N CYS A 64 7.94 7.69 3.89
CA CYS A 64 8.10 8.67 2.82
C CYS A 64 7.45 9.98 3.26
N GLU A 65 8.08 11.10 2.96
CA GLU A 65 7.60 12.43 3.32
C GLU A 65 7.85 13.46 2.20
N ALA A 66 7.05 14.52 2.20
CA ALA A 66 7.19 15.64 1.28
C ALA A 66 6.66 16.94 1.89
N VAL A 67 7.19 18.06 1.42
CA VAL A 67 6.65 19.40 1.68
C VAL A 67 6.00 19.94 0.42
N ILE A 68 4.71 20.28 0.51
CA ILE A 68 3.91 20.83 -0.57
C ILE A 68 3.67 22.32 -0.30
N LYS A 69 4.22 23.16 -1.17
CA LYS A 69 4.10 24.62 -1.06
C LYS A 69 2.66 25.09 -1.17
N GLU A 70 2.31 26.17 -0.46
CA GLU A 70 0.97 26.79 -0.48
C GLU A 70 0.39 26.94 -1.89
N GLU A 71 1.22 27.42 -2.82
CA GLU A 71 0.82 27.66 -4.19
C GLU A 71 0.42 26.37 -4.93
N VAL A 72 1.07 25.25 -4.62
CA VAL A 72 0.75 23.94 -5.20
C VAL A 72 -0.54 23.41 -4.59
N VAL A 73 -0.72 23.57 -3.27
CA VAL A 73 -1.98 23.19 -2.59
C VAL A 73 -3.17 23.93 -3.20
N LYS A 74 -3.06 25.24 -3.42
CA LYS A 74 -4.13 26.05 -4.02
C LYS A 74 -4.31 25.76 -5.51
N LYS A 75 -3.22 25.78 -6.29
CA LYS A 75 -3.30 25.72 -7.77
C LYS A 75 -3.49 24.31 -8.31
N VAL A 76 -2.91 23.29 -7.68
CA VAL A 76 -2.97 21.90 -8.18
C VAL A 76 -4.01 21.12 -7.40
N LEU A 77 -3.94 21.13 -6.07
CA LEU A 77 -4.82 20.33 -5.20
C LEU A 77 -6.21 20.95 -5.01
N LYS A 78 -6.38 22.23 -5.38
CA LYS A 78 -7.65 22.98 -5.36
C LYS A 78 -8.29 23.01 -3.97
N THR A 79 -7.46 23.12 -2.94
CA THR A 79 -7.88 23.17 -1.53
C THR A 79 -6.94 24.11 -0.74
N ASN A 80 -7.00 24.08 0.59
CA ASN A 80 -6.09 24.78 1.50
C ASN A 80 -5.50 23.82 2.55
N VAL A 81 -4.38 24.21 3.17
CA VAL A 81 -3.64 23.39 4.14
C VAL A 81 -4.51 23.01 5.35
N GLN A 82 -5.25 23.97 5.90
CA GLN A 82 -6.07 23.74 7.09
C GLN A 82 -7.13 22.66 6.87
N ALA A 83 -7.83 22.72 5.73
CA ALA A 83 -8.84 21.74 5.36
C ALA A 83 -8.25 20.33 5.18
N LEU A 84 -7.03 20.24 4.65
CA LEU A 84 -6.33 18.96 4.48
C LEU A 84 -5.94 18.34 5.83
N VAL A 85 -5.37 19.14 6.74
CA VAL A 85 -4.98 18.70 8.08
C VAL A 85 -6.22 18.27 8.88
N GLU A 86 -7.27 19.10 8.89
CA GLU A 86 -8.53 18.80 9.57
C GLU A 86 -9.16 17.50 9.05
N LEU A 87 -9.26 17.35 7.72
CA LEU A 87 -9.79 16.13 7.13
C LEU A 87 -8.94 14.90 7.48
N ASN A 88 -7.61 15.00 7.47
CA ASN A 88 -6.76 13.87 7.84
C ASN A 88 -7.00 13.44 9.29
N VAL A 89 -7.07 14.39 10.22
CA VAL A 89 -7.34 14.10 11.64
C VAL A 89 -8.71 13.44 11.81
N ILE A 90 -9.76 13.98 11.20
CA ILE A 90 -11.12 13.45 11.36
C ILE A 90 -11.27 12.10 10.67
N LYS A 91 -10.75 11.96 9.44
CA LYS A 91 -10.97 10.78 8.60
C LYS A 91 -9.97 9.66 8.87
N ASN A 92 -8.69 9.93 8.67
CA ASN A 92 -7.64 8.90 8.69
C ASN A 92 -7.27 8.50 10.12
N LEU A 93 -7.37 9.41 11.08
CA LEU A 93 -7.05 9.13 12.48
C LEU A 93 -8.30 8.79 13.29
N ALA A 94 -9.14 9.78 13.61
CA ALA A 94 -10.29 9.59 14.50
C ALA A 94 -11.32 8.60 13.92
N GLY A 95 -11.65 8.74 12.64
CA GLY A 95 -12.58 7.84 11.95
C GLY A 95 -12.10 6.38 11.95
N SER A 96 -10.83 6.16 11.60
CA SER A 96 -10.21 4.83 11.64
C SER A 96 -10.13 4.25 13.05
N ALA A 97 -9.85 5.08 14.06
CA ALA A 97 -9.84 4.66 15.46
C ALA A 97 -11.24 4.21 15.92
N VAL A 98 -12.29 4.97 15.60
CA VAL A 98 -13.69 4.60 15.90
C VAL A 98 -14.10 3.32 15.16
N ALA A 99 -13.61 3.13 13.93
CA ALA A 99 -13.88 1.93 13.14
C ALA A 99 -13.11 0.68 13.62
N GLY A 100 -12.19 0.81 14.59
CA GLY A 100 -11.34 -0.30 15.03
C GLY A 100 -10.36 -0.78 13.96
N ALA A 101 -9.92 0.13 13.08
CA ALA A 101 -9.01 -0.22 11.99
C ALA A 101 -7.62 -0.62 12.53
N LEU A 102 -7.08 -1.73 12.01
CA LEU A 102 -5.75 -2.22 12.35
C LEU A 102 -4.75 -1.86 11.24
N GLY A 103 -3.89 -0.88 11.50
CA GLY A 103 -2.92 -0.36 10.53
C GLY A 103 -3.55 0.40 9.35
N GLY A 104 -4.86 0.66 9.38
CA GLY A 104 -5.62 1.31 8.31
C GLY A 104 -5.83 2.82 8.53
N PHE A 105 -4.79 3.56 8.90
CA PHE A 105 -4.87 5.00 9.21
C PHE A 105 -4.56 5.87 7.97
N ASN A 106 -5.18 5.54 6.85
CA ASN A 106 -4.92 6.12 5.53
C ASN A 106 -6.22 6.22 4.71
N ALA A 107 -6.16 6.83 3.53
CA ALA A 107 -7.31 7.00 2.65
C ALA A 107 -7.51 5.83 1.70
N HIS A 108 -6.48 5.43 0.95
CA HIS A 108 -6.57 4.36 -0.03
C HIS A 108 -5.22 3.73 -0.38
N ALA A 109 -4.31 3.56 0.58
CA ALA A 109 -3.00 2.94 0.33
C ALA A 109 -3.13 1.58 -0.42
N SER A 110 -4.15 0.79 -0.05
CA SER A 110 -4.48 -0.48 -0.70
C SER A 110 -4.70 -0.39 -2.21
N ASN A 111 -5.29 0.71 -2.72
CA ASN A 111 -5.49 0.85 -4.17
C ASN A 111 -4.15 0.95 -4.91
N ILE A 112 -3.24 1.75 -4.36
CA ILE A 112 -1.94 2.00 -4.98
C ILE A 112 -1.04 0.77 -4.87
N VAL A 113 -1.00 0.14 -3.68
CA VAL A 113 -0.25 -1.10 -3.44
C VAL A 113 -0.73 -2.19 -4.39
N ALA A 114 -2.03 -2.46 -4.48
CA ALA A 114 -2.58 -3.47 -5.38
C ALA A 114 -2.24 -3.21 -6.85
N ALA A 115 -2.35 -1.96 -7.32
CA ALA A 115 -2.04 -1.59 -8.70
C ALA A 115 -0.56 -1.86 -9.03
N ILE A 116 0.36 -1.42 -8.17
CA ILE A 116 1.81 -1.66 -8.36
C ILE A 116 2.12 -3.15 -8.25
N PHE A 117 1.52 -3.86 -7.29
CA PHE A 117 1.76 -5.28 -7.06
C PHE A 117 1.40 -6.10 -8.30
N ILE A 118 0.22 -5.88 -8.87
CA ILE A 118 -0.24 -6.56 -10.08
C ILE A 118 0.66 -6.21 -11.27
N ALA A 119 1.01 -4.93 -11.44
CA ALA A 119 1.85 -4.48 -12.56
C ALA A 119 3.28 -5.05 -12.48
N THR A 120 3.83 -5.20 -11.28
CA THR A 120 5.24 -5.59 -11.06
C THR A 120 5.41 -7.06 -10.64
N GLY A 121 4.34 -7.86 -10.67
CA GLY A 121 4.42 -9.32 -10.45
C GLY A 121 4.62 -9.74 -9.00
N GLN A 122 4.17 -8.92 -8.06
CA GLN A 122 4.12 -9.24 -6.64
C GLN A 122 2.91 -10.15 -6.34
N ASP A 123 2.79 -10.62 -5.10
CA ASP A 123 1.63 -11.41 -4.65
C ASP A 123 0.48 -10.48 -4.23
N PRO A 124 -0.62 -10.37 -5.00
CA PRO A 124 -1.69 -9.43 -4.68
C PRO A 124 -2.42 -9.73 -3.37
N ALA A 125 -2.36 -10.96 -2.86
CA ALA A 125 -2.97 -11.31 -1.57
C ALA A 125 -2.23 -10.67 -0.39
N GLN A 126 -0.93 -10.37 -0.55
CA GLN A 126 -0.13 -9.68 0.47
C GLN A 126 -0.44 -8.18 0.57
N ASN A 127 -1.35 -7.67 -0.27
CA ASN A 127 -1.91 -6.33 -0.09
C ASN A 127 -2.59 -6.15 1.28
N VAL A 128 -3.09 -7.23 1.90
CA VAL A 128 -3.67 -7.21 3.25
C VAL A 128 -2.68 -6.64 4.29
N GLU A 129 -1.42 -7.06 4.24
CA GLU A 129 -0.36 -6.54 5.12
C GLU A 129 0.33 -5.31 4.52
N SER A 130 0.62 -5.34 3.23
CA SER A 130 1.46 -4.34 2.56
C SER A 130 0.79 -2.99 2.43
N SER A 131 -0.54 -2.91 2.60
CA SER A 131 -1.30 -1.66 2.62
C SER A 131 -1.49 -1.06 4.01
N GLN A 132 -0.97 -1.69 5.07
CA GLN A 132 -0.92 -1.07 6.37
C GLN A 132 -0.11 0.23 6.27
N CYS A 133 -0.76 1.34 6.60
CA CYS A 133 -0.24 2.67 6.38
C CYS A 133 -0.88 3.66 7.35
N ILE A 134 -0.06 4.54 7.93
CA ILE A 134 -0.53 5.76 8.59
C ILE A 134 -0.11 6.97 7.79
N THR A 135 -1.07 7.85 7.51
CA THR A 135 -0.88 9.10 6.77
C THR A 135 -0.97 10.27 7.76
N MET A 136 0.08 11.08 7.83
CA MET A 136 0.17 12.25 8.70
C MET A 136 0.30 13.52 7.87
N LEU A 137 -0.46 14.54 8.25
CA LEU A 137 -0.46 15.85 7.60
C LEU A 137 -0.28 16.92 8.67
N GLU A 138 0.66 17.83 8.45
CA GLU A 138 0.98 18.92 9.36
C GLU A 138 1.09 20.24 8.61
N ALA A 139 0.56 21.30 9.22
CA ALA A 139 0.73 22.65 8.72
C ALA A 139 2.09 23.18 9.20
N ILE A 140 2.94 23.61 8.29
CA ILE A 140 4.28 24.13 8.58
C ILE A 140 4.45 25.54 8.00
N ASN A 141 5.55 26.22 8.33
CA ASN A 141 5.86 27.57 7.83
C ASN A 141 4.69 28.55 8.04
N ASP A 142 4.25 28.71 9.29
CA ASP A 142 3.10 29.53 9.70
C ASP A 142 1.77 29.10 9.04
N GLY A 143 1.65 27.81 8.71
CA GLY A 143 0.46 27.21 8.12
C GLY A 143 0.31 27.42 6.61
N LYS A 144 1.35 27.93 5.94
CA LYS A 144 1.34 28.14 4.49
C LYS A 144 1.59 26.85 3.73
N ASP A 145 2.54 26.04 4.19
CA ASP A 145 2.94 24.83 3.50
C ASP A 145 2.42 23.60 4.24
N LEU A 146 2.24 22.51 3.49
CA LEU A 146 1.80 21.24 4.02
C LEU A 146 2.99 20.28 4.08
N HIS A 147 3.30 19.75 5.26
CA HIS A 147 4.08 18.52 5.38
C HIS A 147 3.13 17.33 5.31
N ILE A 148 3.48 16.33 4.53
CA ILE A 148 2.77 15.06 4.43
C ILE A 148 3.77 13.92 4.59
N SER A 149 3.40 12.89 5.35
CA SER A 149 4.14 11.64 5.41
C SER A 149 3.22 10.42 5.38
N VAL A 150 3.78 9.32 4.90
CA VAL A 150 3.20 7.98 5.00
C VAL A 150 4.21 7.04 5.66
N THR A 151 3.75 6.22 6.59
CA THR A 151 4.56 5.17 7.22
C THR A 151 3.91 3.83 6.99
N MET A 152 4.65 2.92 6.35
CA MET A 152 4.20 1.60 5.93
C MET A 152 5.15 0.53 6.50
N PRO A 153 4.80 -0.12 7.63
CA PRO A 153 5.75 -0.96 8.36
C PRO A 153 5.93 -2.36 7.75
N SER A 154 5.06 -2.77 6.83
CA SER A 154 4.90 -4.17 6.42
C SER A 154 4.85 -4.38 4.90
N ILE A 155 5.63 -3.64 4.09
CA ILE A 155 5.63 -3.81 2.62
C ILE A 155 6.35 -5.09 2.22
N GLU A 156 5.64 -6.01 1.59
CA GLU A 156 6.15 -7.30 1.15
C GLU A 156 6.35 -7.34 -0.36
N VAL A 157 7.57 -7.02 -0.77
CA VAL A 157 7.94 -6.97 -2.18
C VAL A 157 9.23 -7.71 -2.46
N GLY A 158 9.38 -8.14 -3.71
CA GLY A 158 10.59 -8.70 -4.27
C GLY A 158 10.72 -8.37 -5.75
N THR A 159 11.96 -8.39 -6.25
CA THR A 159 12.28 -8.18 -7.66
C THR A 159 12.83 -9.45 -8.32
N VAL A 160 12.86 -10.56 -7.56
CA VAL A 160 13.24 -11.92 -8.00
C VAL A 160 12.23 -12.93 -7.48
N GLY A 161 11.84 -13.89 -8.35
CA GLY A 161 10.96 -15.00 -8.01
C GLY A 161 9.47 -14.68 -8.15
N GLY A 162 8.64 -15.73 -8.11
CA GLY A 162 7.18 -15.58 -8.29
C GLY A 162 6.82 -14.97 -9.65
N GLY A 163 5.88 -14.03 -9.65
CA GLY A 163 5.37 -13.37 -10.85
C GLY A 163 6.34 -12.39 -11.52
N THR A 164 7.44 -12.01 -10.85
CA THR A 164 8.41 -11.03 -11.38
C THR A 164 9.15 -11.52 -12.62
N GLN A 165 9.14 -12.83 -12.88
CA GLN A 165 9.78 -13.47 -14.04
C GLN A 165 8.93 -13.41 -15.30
N LEU A 166 7.62 -13.11 -15.18
CA LEU A 166 6.74 -12.99 -16.33
C LEU A 166 7.12 -11.76 -17.16
N ALA A 167 7.10 -11.89 -18.48
CA ALA A 167 7.65 -10.89 -19.39
C ALA A 167 7.07 -9.48 -19.18
N SER A 168 5.75 -9.36 -19.01
CA SER A 168 5.08 -8.07 -18.79
C SER A 168 5.44 -7.44 -17.45
N GLN A 169 5.38 -8.22 -16.37
CA GLN A 169 5.71 -7.76 -15.02
C GLN A 169 7.19 -7.38 -14.90
N SER A 170 8.06 -8.17 -15.54
CA SER A 170 9.48 -7.88 -15.65
C SER A 170 9.74 -6.57 -16.39
N ALA A 171 8.98 -6.24 -17.43
CA ALA A 171 9.13 -4.97 -18.13
C ALA A 171 8.73 -3.77 -17.25
N CYS A 172 7.71 -3.91 -16.40
CA CYS A 172 7.35 -2.90 -15.41
C CYS A 172 8.44 -2.71 -14.35
N LEU A 173 9.08 -3.80 -13.90
CA LEU A 173 10.23 -3.70 -12.99
C LEU A 173 11.46 -3.06 -13.66
N ASP A 174 11.68 -3.32 -14.95
CA ASP A 174 12.73 -2.66 -15.75
C ASP A 174 12.48 -1.15 -15.87
N LEU A 175 11.22 -0.73 -16.09
CA LEU A 175 10.85 0.69 -16.16
C LEU A 175 11.17 1.43 -14.84
N LEU A 176 11.02 0.75 -13.71
CA LEU A 176 11.37 1.26 -12.39
C LEU A 176 12.86 1.13 -12.05
N GLY A 177 13.66 0.49 -12.92
CA GLY A 177 15.10 0.29 -12.71
C GLY A 177 15.46 -0.72 -11.62
N VAL A 178 14.54 -1.63 -11.27
CA VAL A 178 14.68 -2.54 -10.11
C VAL A 178 14.58 -4.02 -10.49
N LYS A 179 14.54 -4.39 -11.77
CA LYS A 179 14.43 -5.80 -12.15
C LYS A 179 15.59 -6.65 -11.64
N GLY A 180 15.25 -7.82 -11.12
CA GLY A 180 16.21 -8.87 -10.81
C GLY A 180 17.01 -8.59 -9.53
N ALA A 181 18.01 -9.44 -9.31
CA ALA A 181 18.89 -9.35 -8.16
C ALA A 181 19.95 -8.27 -8.37
N ASN A 182 20.23 -7.48 -7.33
CA ASN A 182 21.40 -6.63 -7.32
C ASN A 182 22.60 -7.42 -6.79
N ARG A 183 23.61 -7.65 -7.65
CA ARG A 183 24.79 -8.46 -7.30
C ARG A 183 25.76 -7.74 -6.37
N GLU A 184 25.84 -6.42 -6.47
CA GLU A 184 26.77 -5.61 -5.68
C GLU A 184 26.20 -5.29 -4.30
N SER A 185 24.89 -5.08 -4.20
CA SER A 185 24.17 -4.78 -2.96
C SER A 185 22.88 -5.59 -2.86
N PRO A 186 22.94 -6.87 -2.45
CA PRO A 186 21.76 -7.72 -2.33
C PRO A 186 20.61 -7.08 -1.56
N GLY A 187 19.42 -7.09 -2.17
CA GLY A 187 18.21 -6.50 -1.62
C GLY A 187 18.02 -5.01 -1.91
N SER A 188 18.97 -4.33 -2.57
CA SER A 188 18.81 -2.90 -2.89
C SER A 188 17.68 -2.64 -3.88
N ASN A 189 17.46 -3.54 -4.85
CA ASN A 189 16.37 -3.41 -5.82
C ASN A 189 15.02 -3.59 -5.14
N ALA A 190 14.88 -4.60 -4.27
CA ALA A 190 13.64 -4.79 -3.50
C ALA A 190 13.37 -3.65 -2.50
N ARG A 191 14.42 -3.06 -1.90
CA ARG A 191 14.27 -1.85 -1.07
C ARG A 191 13.81 -0.65 -1.91
N LEU A 192 14.40 -0.44 -3.08
CA LEU A 192 13.99 0.64 -3.98
C LEU A 192 12.54 0.46 -4.46
N LEU A 193 12.13 -0.77 -4.78
CA LEU A 193 10.73 -1.04 -5.12
C LEU A 193 9.77 -0.72 -3.95
N ALA A 194 10.15 -1.05 -2.72
CA ALA A 194 9.35 -0.68 -1.53
C ALA A 194 9.25 0.85 -1.37
N THR A 195 10.33 1.59 -1.62
CA THR A 195 10.34 3.06 -1.64
C THR A 195 9.43 3.62 -2.73
N VAL A 196 9.43 3.03 -3.93
CA VAL A 196 8.52 3.42 -5.02
C VAL A 196 7.07 3.20 -4.63
N VAL A 197 6.74 2.07 -4.00
CA VAL A 197 5.39 1.79 -3.49
C VAL A 197 4.97 2.86 -2.48
N ALA A 198 5.80 3.13 -1.47
CA ALA A 198 5.49 4.13 -0.44
C ALA A 198 5.35 5.55 -1.02
N GLY A 199 6.23 5.96 -1.95
CA GLY A 199 6.14 7.25 -2.62
C GLY A 199 4.90 7.39 -3.49
N ALA A 200 4.50 6.33 -4.19
CA ALA A 200 3.25 6.30 -4.94
C ALA A 200 2.03 6.36 -4.01
N VAL A 201 2.06 5.67 -2.87
CA VAL A 201 1.02 5.77 -1.83
C VAL A 201 0.92 7.20 -1.33
N LEU A 202 2.02 7.87 -0.99
CA LEU A 202 2.03 9.28 -0.56
C LEU A 202 1.37 10.18 -1.61
N ALA A 203 1.72 10.02 -2.89
CA ALA A 203 1.12 10.79 -3.98
C ALA A 203 -0.39 10.51 -4.12
N GLY A 204 -0.80 9.24 -4.00
CA GLY A 204 -2.19 8.83 -4.00
C GLY A 204 -2.98 9.42 -2.84
N GLU A 205 -2.44 9.36 -1.63
CA GLU A 205 -3.03 9.91 -0.40
C GLU A 205 -3.24 11.42 -0.55
N LEU A 206 -2.20 12.16 -0.95
CA LEU A 206 -2.27 13.60 -1.19
C LEU A 206 -3.39 13.94 -2.17
N SER A 207 -3.48 13.22 -3.28
CA SER A 207 -4.49 13.46 -4.30
C SER A 207 -5.92 13.20 -3.80
N LEU A 208 -6.15 12.07 -3.14
CA LEU A 208 -7.48 11.67 -2.69
C LEU A 208 -7.99 12.55 -1.54
N ILE A 209 -7.15 12.81 -0.53
CA ILE A 209 -7.51 13.68 0.59
C ILE A 209 -7.82 15.09 0.08
N SER A 210 -7.06 15.59 -0.89
CA SER A 210 -7.34 16.88 -1.54
C SER A 210 -8.67 16.92 -2.27
N ALA A 211 -8.99 15.88 -3.05
CA ALA A 211 -10.27 15.79 -3.74
C ALA A 211 -11.46 15.70 -2.77
N GLN A 212 -11.28 15.03 -1.63
CA GLN A 212 -12.29 14.96 -0.56
C GLN A 212 -12.48 16.31 0.13
N ALA A 213 -11.38 16.97 0.51
CA ALA A 213 -11.40 18.28 1.15
C ALA A 213 -12.05 19.37 0.26
N ALA A 214 -11.84 19.29 -1.05
CA ALA A 214 -12.48 20.20 -2.01
C ALA A 214 -13.94 19.84 -2.35
N GLY A 215 -14.49 18.74 -1.81
CA GLY A 215 -15.85 18.26 -2.17
C GLY A 215 -15.98 17.74 -3.60
N HIS A 216 -14.87 17.34 -4.23
CA HIS A 216 -14.81 16.93 -5.63
C HIS A 216 -14.98 15.42 -5.86
N LEU A 217 -14.98 14.60 -4.80
CA LEU A 217 -14.95 13.14 -4.92
C LEU A 217 -16.07 12.58 -5.81
N VAL A 218 -17.33 13.00 -5.58
CA VAL A 218 -18.49 12.51 -6.35
C VAL A 218 -18.41 12.93 -7.82
N LYS A 219 -17.99 14.17 -8.10
CA LYS A 219 -17.88 14.69 -9.47
C LYS A 219 -16.79 13.97 -10.27
N SER A 220 -15.65 13.68 -9.65
CA SER A 220 -14.54 12.98 -10.30
C SER A 220 -14.88 11.51 -10.60
N HIS A 221 -15.52 10.79 -9.67
CA HIS A 221 -15.98 9.43 -9.93
C HIS A 221 -17.02 9.38 -11.05
N MET A 222 -17.95 10.32 -11.10
CA MET A 222 -18.97 10.38 -12.15
C MET A 222 -18.38 10.70 -13.54
N LYS A 223 -17.29 11.47 -13.61
CA LYS A 223 -16.65 11.87 -14.87
C LYS A 223 -15.71 10.82 -15.44
N TYR A 224 -14.97 10.10 -14.60
CA TYR A 224 -13.88 9.21 -15.05
C TYR A 224 -14.13 7.73 -14.77
N ASN A 225 -15.00 7.39 -13.82
CA ASN A 225 -15.27 6.00 -13.42
C ASN A 225 -16.62 5.45 -13.92
N ARG A 226 -17.36 6.23 -14.71
CA ARG A 226 -18.53 5.78 -15.48
C ARG A 226 -18.32 6.14 -16.94
N SER A 227 -18.48 5.18 -17.84
CA SER A 227 -18.43 5.47 -19.27
C SER A 227 -19.59 6.39 -19.64
N SER A 228 -19.32 7.47 -20.38
CA SER A 228 -20.35 8.36 -20.93
C SER A 228 -21.34 7.65 -21.88
N LYS A 229 -21.08 6.38 -22.24
CA LYS A 229 -21.99 5.52 -23.02
C LYS A 229 -23.20 5.02 -22.22
N ASP A 230 -23.15 4.94 -20.90
CA ASP A 230 -24.32 4.49 -20.10
C ASP A 230 -25.38 5.60 -19.94
N MET A 231 -24.98 6.87 -20.05
CA MET A 231 -25.88 8.02 -19.92
C MET A 231 -26.75 8.24 -21.17
N SER A 232 -26.23 7.96 -22.37
CA SER A 232 -27.00 8.14 -23.61
C SER A 232 -28.12 7.12 -23.77
N LYS A 233 -27.99 5.92 -23.18
CA LYS A 233 -29.07 4.93 -23.11
C LYS A 233 -30.16 5.33 -22.12
N THR A 234 -29.77 5.80 -20.93
CA THR A 234 -30.73 6.14 -19.88
C THR A 234 -31.60 7.36 -20.25
N LEU A 235 -31.03 8.35 -20.94
CA LEU A 235 -31.77 9.52 -21.42
C LEU A 235 -32.64 9.23 -22.66
N ALA A 236 -32.26 8.27 -23.51
CA ALA A 236 -33.07 7.87 -24.66
C ALA A 236 -34.31 7.05 -24.25
N GLU A 237 -34.23 6.26 -23.18
CA GLU A 237 -35.36 5.47 -22.67
C GLU A 237 -36.40 6.30 -21.90
N GLU A 238 -36.03 7.46 -21.35
CA GLU A 238 -37.01 8.37 -20.71
C GLU A 238 -37.80 9.23 -21.71
N THR A 239 -37.26 9.48 -22.91
CA THR A 239 -37.96 10.24 -23.95
C THR A 239 -38.99 9.44 -24.76
N ASP A 240 -39.03 8.12 -24.62
CA ASP A 240 -39.90 7.23 -25.42
C ASP A 240 -41.07 6.63 -24.63
N LYS A 241 -41.35 7.12 -23.41
CA LYS A 241 -42.57 6.74 -22.69
C LYS A 241 -43.77 7.56 -23.21
N PRO A 242 -44.81 6.93 -23.78
CA PRO A 242 -46.00 7.65 -24.20
C PRO A 242 -46.66 8.31 -22.99
N LYS A 243 -46.93 9.61 -23.09
CA LYS A 243 -47.81 10.33 -22.17
C LYS A 243 -49.20 9.68 -22.24
N LYS A 244 -49.54 8.87 -21.23
CA LYS A 244 -50.90 8.37 -21.05
C LYS A 244 -51.81 9.56 -20.71
N CYS A 245 -52.88 9.73 -21.49
CA CYS A 245 -54.06 10.52 -21.13
C CYS A 245 -54.76 9.91 -19.91
#